data_AF-A0AA39J127-F1
#
_entry.id   AF-A0AA39J127-F1
#
_cell.length_a   1.000
_cell.length_b   1.000
_cell.length_c   1.000
_cell.angle_alpha   90.00
_cell.angle_beta   90.00
_cell.angle_gamma   90.00
#
_symmetry.space_group_name_H-M   'P 1'
#
loop_
_entity.id
_entity.type
_entity.pdbx_description
1 polymer ?
#
loop_
_entity_poly.entity_id
_entity_poly.type
_entity_poly.pdbx_seq_one_letter_code
_entity_poly.pdbx_strand_id
1 'polypeptide(L)'
;MKKQRTEEPKKADPDSGHLLSKPRTPPRKGVFANVAEIPLDVLFEIWKHLEPLDLLHLSRTTKDLRAILLQRSSSFIWKSARENVNLPPLPDDLTEPQYASLAFDNYCQCCFKSTKLVQWQFRLRYCRSCLYWNNDITTDPRDLPSWILQYVPRFILSTNIGRRKRCETFYRTPSINELEELLCNGRGNWFDLKDASFRRLTEHSDACEKWASDRAAEHADKLQSLRIARADNVVERLTAIGWGKEIEAMVDESVLRRHKLVWQIKPLTDRIWSTIEPAMIELMESLKAARNLDNYNERSSVCLPDSHDDTSVSEDVLPEAVLS
;
A
#
# COMPACT_ATOMS: atom_id res chain seq x y z
N MET A 1 62.28 30.95 47.56
CA MET A 1 62.35 30.49 48.96
C MET A 1 61.25 29.46 49.17
N LYS A 2 61.58 28.14 49.14
CA LYS A 2 61.51 27.16 50.25
C LYS A 2 60.16 27.23 51.02
N LYS A 3 59.32 26.19 51.06
CA LYS A 3 59.51 24.81 51.58
C LYS A 3 58.49 23.87 50.88
N GLN A 4 58.85 22.80 50.16
CA GLN A 4 59.22 21.45 50.63
C GLN A 4 58.50 20.95 51.89
N ARG A 5 57.65 19.93 51.73
CA ARG A 5 57.45 18.87 52.73
C ARG A 5 57.62 17.52 52.03
N THR A 6 58.51 16.74 52.63
CA THR A 6 59.10 15.48 52.18
C THR A 6 58.21 14.26 52.47
N GLU A 7 58.54 13.18 51.76
CA GLU A 7 57.96 11.84 51.60
C GLU A 7 57.82 11.02 52.91
N GLU A 8 57.03 9.93 52.97
CA GLU A 8 57.53 8.57 52.69
C GLU A 8 56.40 7.48 52.62
N PRO A 9 56.70 6.23 52.18
CA PRO A 9 55.93 5.48 51.18
C PRO A 9 55.19 4.25 51.74
N LYS A 10 54.23 3.71 50.97
CA LYS A 10 53.70 2.36 51.18
C LYS A 10 53.94 1.47 49.96
N LYS A 11 54.95 0.61 50.16
CA LYS A 11 55.25 -0.73 49.62
C LYS A 11 54.50 -1.19 48.38
N ALA A 12 55.30 -1.55 47.38
CA ALA A 12 54.96 -2.44 46.27
C ALA A 12 54.59 -3.83 46.77
N ASP A 13 53.62 -4.45 46.10
CA ASP A 13 53.55 -5.90 45.93
C ASP A 13 53.50 -6.22 44.42
N PRO A 14 54.22 -7.25 43.95
CA PRO A 14 54.45 -7.50 42.54
C PRO A 14 53.49 -8.57 42.01
N ASP A 15 52.58 -8.20 41.11
CA ASP A 15 52.02 -9.20 40.19
C ASP A 15 51.62 -8.56 38.87
N SER A 16 52.63 -8.27 38.04
CA SER A 16 52.45 -7.82 36.67
C SER A 16 52.15 -9.02 35.77
N GLY A 17 50.92 -9.51 35.83
CA GLY A 17 50.33 -10.39 34.82
C GLY A 17 49.95 -9.59 33.57
N HIS A 18 50.83 -9.60 32.57
CA HIS A 18 50.62 -8.96 31.27
C HIS A 18 49.49 -9.69 30.50
N LEU A 19 48.23 -9.27 30.70
CA LEU A 19 47.13 -9.70 29.84
C LEU A 19 47.23 -8.96 28.51
N LEU A 20 47.92 -9.60 27.56
CA LEU A 20 47.90 -9.25 26.13
C LEU A 20 46.44 -9.21 25.67
N SER A 21 45.91 -7.99 25.50
CA SER A 21 44.62 -7.77 24.85
C SER A 21 44.68 -8.35 23.43
N LYS A 22 43.80 -9.30 23.14
CA LYS A 22 43.70 -9.94 21.82
C LYS A 22 43.54 -8.86 20.74
N PRO A 23 44.24 -8.97 19.59
CA PRO A 23 44.07 -8.02 18.49
C PRO A 23 42.61 -8.03 18.05
N ARG A 24 41.97 -6.85 18.05
CA ARG A 24 40.65 -6.67 17.46
C ARG A 24 40.75 -7.10 16.00
N THR A 25 40.00 -8.14 15.64
CA THR A 25 39.82 -8.54 14.25
C THR A 25 39.35 -7.33 13.45
N PRO A 26 39.98 -7.02 12.29
CA PRO A 26 39.52 -5.93 11.46
C PRO A 26 38.05 -6.17 11.08
N PRO A 27 37.19 -5.13 11.06
CA PRO A 27 35.82 -5.29 10.66
C PRO A 27 35.81 -5.89 9.26
N ARG A 28 35.10 -7.02 9.09
CA ARG A 28 34.88 -7.62 7.77
C ARG A 28 34.27 -6.51 6.91
N LYS A 29 35.00 -6.03 5.90
CA LYS A 29 34.45 -5.13 4.89
C LYS A 29 33.22 -5.84 4.32
N GLY A 30 32.04 -5.29 4.60
CA GLY A 30 30.78 -5.86 4.12
C GLY A 30 30.75 -5.84 2.59
N VAL A 31 29.88 -6.64 2.00
CA VAL A 31 29.69 -6.76 0.53
C VAL A 31 29.52 -5.39 -0.16
N PHE A 32 29.05 -4.37 0.57
CA PHE A 32 28.89 -2.99 0.10
C PHE A 32 30.16 -2.14 0.05
N ALA A 33 31.27 -2.56 0.68
CA ALA A 33 32.54 -1.85 0.57
C ALA A 33 32.99 -1.76 -0.90
N ASN A 34 32.65 -2.78 -1.70
CA ASN A 34 32.98 -2.83 -3.11
C ASN A 34 32.11 -1.90 -3.98
N VAL A 35 30.89 -1.53 -3.56
CA VAL A 35 30.02 -0.63 -4.34
C VAL A 35 30.59 0.80 -4.37
N ALA A 36 31.28 1.20 -3.30
CA ALA A 36 32.00 2.48 -3.24
C ALA A 36 33.28 2.51 -4.08
N GLU A 37 33.77 1.34 -4.55
CA GLU A 37 34.96 1.21 -5.40
C GLU A 37 34.60 1.18 -6.90
N ILE A 38 33.30 1.13 -7.25
CA ILE A 38 32.81 1.15 -8.63
C ILE A 38 32.87 2.59 -9.20
N PRO A 39 33.38 2.81 -10.43
CA PRO A 39 33.32 4.10 -11.08
C PRO A 39 31.89 4.64 -11.20
N LEU A 40 31.71 5.94 -10.97
CA LEU A 40 30.39 6.58 -11.01
C LEU A 40 29.64 6.35 -12.31
N ASP A 41 30.33 6.28 -13.46
CA ASP A 41 29.70 6.07 -14.76
C ASP A 41 28.98 4.71 -14.84
N VAL A 42 29.57 3.66 -14.27
CA VAL A 42 28.95 2.33 -14.19
C VAL A 42 27.76 2.34 -13.24
N LEU A 43 27.90 3.03 -12.10
CA LEU A 43 26.79 3.21 -11.16
C LEU A 43 25.62 3.97 -11.80
N PHE A 44 25.92 5.03 -12.57
CA PHE A 44 24.91 5.80 -13.29
C PHE A 44 24.18 4.95 -14.33
N GLU A 45 24.91 4.09 -15.06
CA GLU A 45 24.29 3.18 -16.02
C GLU A 45 23.34 2.19 -15.34
N ILE A 46 23.74 1.63 -14.19
CA ILE A 46 22.86 0.76 -13.38
C ILE A 46 21.64 1.55 -12.88
N TRP A 47 21.86 2.76 -12.35
CA TRP A 47 20.81 3.56 -11.72
C TRP A 47 19.75 4.08 -12.70
N LYS A 48 20.09 4.24 -13.99
CA LYS A 48 19.11 4.58 -15.04
C LYS A 48 18.03 3.52 -15.22
N HIS A 49 18.30 2.27 -14.87
CA HIS A 49 17.34 1.16 -14.98
C HIS A 49 16.47 0.96 -13.73
N LEU A 50 16.71 1.73 -12.67
CA LEU A 50 15.95 1.63 -11.43
C LEU A 50 14.61 2.38 -11.53
N GLU A 51 13.67 2.05 -10.63
CA GLU A 51 12.47 2.87 -10.45
C GLU A 51 12.78 4.11 -9.59
N PRO A 52 11.96 5.18 -9.66
CA PRO A 52 12.19 6.38 -8.85
C PRO A 52 12.17 6.11 -7.33
N LEU A 53 11.37 5.14 -6.89
CA LEU A 53 11.34 4.72 -5.49
C LEU A 53 12.67 4.09 -5.04
N ASP A 54 13.30 3.30 -5.90
CA ASP A 54 14.58 2.66 -5.60
C ASP A 54 15.69 3.71 -5.49
N LEU A 55 15.73 4.69 -6.39
CA LEU A 55 16.66 5.83 -6.29
C LEU A 55 16.42 6.64 -5.02
N LEU A 56 15.16 6.81 -4.63
CA LEU A 56 14.81 7.51 -3.41
C LEU A 56 15.31 6.77 -2.17
N HIS A 57 15.13 5.46 -2.11
CA HIS A 57 15.70 4.62 -1.05
C HIS A 57 17.22 4.65 -1.07
N LEU A 58 17.85 4.56 -2.24
CA LEU A 58 19.30 4.61 -2.39
C LEU A 58 19.88 5.95 -1.91
N SER A 59 19.20 7.06 -2.18
CA SER A 59 19.59 8.39 -1.68
C SER A 59 19.45 8.55 -0.16
N ARG A 60 18.76 7.62 0.52
CA ARG A 60 18.53 7.63 1.98
C ARG A 60 19.44 6.66 2.73
N THR A 61 20.22 5.82 2.04
CA THR A 61 21.05 4.79 2.68
C THR A 61 22.37 5.35 3.23
N THR A 62 23.09 6.18 2.47
CA THR A 62 24.36 6.79 2.89
C THR A 62 24.46 8.27 2.50
N LYS A 63 25.33 9.02 3.19
CA LYS A 63 25.57 10.44 2.90
C LYS A 63 26.18 10.66 1.52
N ASP A 64 27.06 9.77 1.08
CA ASP A 64 27.74 9.88 -0.22
C ASP A 64 26.77 9.65 -1.37
N LEU A 65 25.94 8.59 -1.29
CA LEU A 65 24.90 8.32 -2.29
C LEU A 65 23.87 9.45 -2.35
N ARG A 66 23.50 10.02 -1.20
CA ARG A 66 22.67 11.21 -1.15
C ARG A 66 23.31 12.39 -1.88
N ALA A 67 24.59 12.66 -1.62
CA ALA A 67 25.31 13.76 -2.23
C ALA A 67 25.42 13.61 -3.75
N ILE A 68 25.64 12.38 -4.24
CA ILE A 68 25.73 12.09 -5.67
C ILE A 68 24.35 12.19 -6.34
N LEU A 69 23.33 11.50 -5.80
CA LEU A 69 22.02 11.40 -6.46
C LEU A 69 21.22 12.71 -6.44
N LEU A 70 21.40 13.56 -5.43
CA LEU A 70 20.66 14.83 -5.33
C LEU A 70 21.35 16.01 -6.01
N GLN A 71 22.52 15.80 -6.62
CA GLN A 71 23.17 16.81 -7.45
C GLN A 71 22.45 17.00 -8.79
N ARG A 72 22.50 18.23 -9.30
CA ARG A 72 21.91 18.58 -10.61
C ARG A 72 22.53 17.80 -11.77
N SER A 73 23.81 17.46 -11.68
CA SER A 73 24.52 16.63 -12.64
C SER A 73 23.89 15.25 -12.80
N SER A 74 23.26 14.71 -11.75
CA SER A 74 22.62 13.39 -11.74
C SER A 74 21.13 13.43 -12.14
N SER A 75 20.61 14.58 -12.57
CA SER A 75 19.19 14.74 -12.95
C SER A 75 18.75 13.80 -14.07
N PHE A 76 19.64 13.48 -15.02
CA PHE A 76 19.36 12.55 -16.11
C PHE A 76 19.01 11.12 -15.61
N ILE A 77 19.56 10.71 -14.46
CA ILE A 77 19.31 9.41 -13.84
C ILE A 77 17.86 9.34 -13.37
N TRP A 78 17.42 10.38 -12.65
CA TRP A 78 16.04 10.48 -12.19
C TRP A 78 15.04 10.58 -13.33
N LYS A 79 15.38 11.34 -14.38
CA LYS A 79 14.55 11.41 -15.58
C LYS A 79 14.40 10.02 -16.23
N SER A 80 15.49 9.27 -16.36
CA SER A 80 15.45 7.91 -16.92
C SER A 80 14.62 6.97 -16.03
N ALA A 81 14.81 7.03 -14.71
CA ALA A 81 14.03 6.25 -13.76
C ALA A 81 12.53 6.57 -13.82
N ARG A 82 12.17 7.84 -14.01
CA ARG A 82 10.78 8.29 -14.18
C ARG A 82 10.15 7.72 -15.45
N GLU A 83 10.92 7.67 -16.55
CA GLU A 83 10.48 7.09 -17.82
C GLU A 83 10.26 5.57 -17.73
N ASN A 84 11.04 4.84 -16.91
CA ASN A 84 10.87 3.39 -16.71
C ASN A 84 9.49 2.99 -16.16
N VAL A 85 8.81 3.91 -15.47
CA VAL A 85 7.50 3.68 -14.83
C VAL A 85 6.37 4.43 -15.53
N ASN A 86 6.64 5.07 -16.68
CA ASN A 86 5.68 5.89 -17.42
C ASN A 86 4.96 6.95 -16.56
N LEU A 87 5.64 7.48 -15.53
CA LEU A 87 5.09 8.55 -14.70
C LEU A 87 4.98 9.83 -15.55
N PRO A 88 3.91 10.65 -15.38
CA PRO A 88 3.73 11.88 -16.14
C PRO A 88 4.96 12.82 -16.12
N PRO A 89 5.06 13.77 -17.08
CA PRO A 89 6.17 14.70 -17.12
C PRO A 89 6.37 15.42 -15.79
N LEU A 90 7.63 15.70 -15.42
CA LEU A 90 7.96 16.48 -14.24
C LEU A 90 7.31 17.87 -14.38
N PRO A 91 6.48 18.30 -13.42
CA PRO A 91 5.90 19.63 -13.49
C PRO A 91 6.91 20.69 -13.06
N ASP A 92 6.73 21.93 -13.53
CA ASP A 92 7.68 23.04 -13.33
C ASP A 92 7.94 23.40 -11.85
N ASP A 93 7.01 23.03 -10.96
CA ASP A 93 7.02 23.36 -9.53
C ASP A 93 7.71 22.29 -8.66
N LEU A 94 8.15 21.17 -9.23
CA LEU A 94 8.79 20.07 -8.49
C LEU A 94 10.18 19.71 -9.02
N THR A 95 11.03 19.23 -8.11
CA THR A 95 12.24 18.51 -8.47
C THR A 95 11.95 17.01 -8.62
N GLU A 96 12.76 16.28 -9.41
CA GLU A 96 12.58 14.84 -9.60
C GLU A 96 12.51 14.04 -8.27
N PRO A 97 13.36 14.30 -7.26
CA PRO A 97 13.26 13.58 -5.98
C PRO A 97 11.98 13.92 -5.19
N GLN A 98 11.51 15.18 -5.26
CA GLN A 98 10.24 15.56 -4.64
C GLN A 98 9.07 14.88 -5.33
N TYR A 99 9.10 14.79 -6.66
CA TYR A 99 8.05 14.14 -7.44
C TYR A 99 8.04 12.62 -7.21
N ALA A 100 9.22 11.99 -7.15
CA ALA A 100 9.36 10.58 -6.75
C ALA A 100 8.83 10.33 -5.33
N SER A 101 9.15 11.20 -4.37
CA SER A 101 8.60 11.12 -3.02
C SER A 101 7.07 11.25 -3.02
N LEU A 102 6.52 12.23 -3.75
CA LEU A 102 5.07 12.42 -3.86
C LEU A 102 4.37 11.19 -4.44
N ALA A 103 4.93 10.60 -5.50
CA ALA A 103 4.36 9.47 -6.23
C ALA A 103 4.46 8.15 -5.45
N PHE A 104 5.60 7.87 -4.80
CA PHE A 104 5.93 6.53 -4.31
C PHE A 104 6.06 6.37 -2.79
N ASP A 105 6.45 7.42 -2.05
CA ASP A 105 6.51 7.30 -0.59
C ASP A 105 5.12 7.06 -0.02
N ASN A 106 5.04 6.45 1.17
CA ASN A 106 3.76 6.14 1.80
C ASN A 106 3.60 6.81 3.16
N TYR A 107 4.17 8.00 3.36
CA TYR A 107 4.06 8.72 4.63
C TYR A 107 3.44 10.10 4.45
N CYS A 108 2.70 10.53 5.47
CA CYS A 108 2.15 11.86 5.54
C CYS A 108 3.27 12.89 5.67
N GLN A 109 3.29 13.92 4.84
CA GLN A 109 4.31 14.97 4.91
C GLN A 109 4.17 15.88 6.15
N CYS A 110 3.02 15.84 6.82
CA CYS A 110 2.76 16.61 8.04
C CYS A 110 3.06 15.79 9.32
N CYS A 111 2.57 14.56 9.42
CA CYS A 111 2.68 13.76 10.66
C CYS A 111 3.48 12.46 10.53
N PHE A 112 4.06 12.17 9.35
CA PHE A 112 4.86 10.98 9.03
C PHE A 112 4.17 9.62 9.20
N LYS A 113 2.87 9.59 9.53
CA LYS A 113 2.07 8.36 9.57
C LYS A 113 1.88 7.80 8.17
N SER A 114 1.77 6.47 8.08
CA SER A 114 1.57 5.80 6.79
C SER A 114 0.25 6.24 6.13
N THR A 115 0.33 6.63 4.86
CA THR A 115 -0.84 6.98 4.05
C THR A 115 -0.57 6.81 2.56
N LYS A 116 -1.58 6.29 1.86
CA LYS A 116 -1.62 6.19 0.40
C LYS A 116 -2.35 7.36 -0.26
N LEU A 117 -2.86 8.30 0.55
CA LEU A 117 -3.67 9.41 0.06
C LEU A 117 -2.78 10.51 -0.51
N VAL A 118 -2.88 10.74 -1.82
CA VAL A 118 -2.13 11.79 -2.53
C VAL A 118 -3.12 12.87 -2.99
N GLN A 119 -2.78 14.13 -2.75
CA GLN A 119 -3.52 15.28 -3.24
C GLN A 119 -2.73 15.90 -4.41
N TRP A 120 -2.92 15.38 -5.62
CA TRP A 120 -2.09 15.72 -6.79
C TRP A 120 -2.16 17.19 -7.20
N GLN A 121 -3.36 17.80 -7.15
CA GLN A 121 -3.51 19.24 -7.39
C GLN A 121 -2.82 20.10 -6.32
N PHE A 122 -2.61 19.55 -5.13
CA PHE A 122 -1.90 20.24 -4.06
C PHE A 122 -0.39 19.97 -4.07
N ARG A 123 0.09 18.98 -4.83
CA ARG A 123 1.45 18.44 -4.71
C ARG A 123 1.77 17.94 -3.29
N LEU A 124 0.76 17.49 -2.55
CA LEU A 124 0.89 17.08 -1.15
C LEU A 124 0.49 15.62 -0.93
N ARG A 125 1.01 15.05 0.15
CA ARG A 125 0.59 13.75 0.70
C ARG A 125 0.23 13.91 2.17
N TYR A 126 -1.02 14.24 2.44
CA TYR A 126 -1.58 14.32 3.78
C TYR A 126 -2.52 13.14 4.04
N CYS A 127 -2.40 12.58 5.24
CA CYS A 127 -3.38 11.61 5.71
C CYS A 127 -4.71 12.31 5.99
N ARG A 128 -5.79 11.54 6.08
CA ARG A 128 -7.15 12.07 6.33
C ARG A 128 -7.20 12.99 7.54
N SER A 129 -6.53 12.64 8.64
CA SER A 129 -6.49 13.47 9.84
C SER A 129 -5.81 14.82 9.58
N CYS A 130 -4.66 14.85 8.90
CA CYS A 130 -3.96 16.09 8.58
C CYS A 130 -4.74 16.97 7.60
N LEU A 131 -5.61 16.43 6.74
CA LEU A 131 -6.48 17.24 5.90
C LEU A 131 -7.51 18.06 6.70
N TYR A 132 -7.96 17.56 7.87
CA TYR A 132 -8.92 18.29 8.70
C TYR A 132 -8.26 19.24 9.71
N TRP A 133 -7.04 18.93 10.16
CA TRP A 133 -6.40 19.67 11.25
C TRP A 133 -5.30 20.63 10.79
N ASN A 134 -4.84 20.54 9.55
CA ASN A 134 -3.83 21.47 9.04
C ASN A 134 -4.49 22.79 8.65
N ASN A 135 -4.00 23.89 9.22
CA ASN A 135 -4.50 25.26 8.97
C ASN A 135 -4.37 25.70 7.50
N ASP A 136 -3.46 25.08 6.74
CA ASP A 136 -3.27 25.36 5.32
C ASP A 136 -4.32 24.69 4.42
N ILE A 137 -5.22 23.90 5.00
CA ILE A 137 -6.30 23.20 4.31
C ILE A 137 -7.65 23.60 4.91
N THR A 138 -8.64 23.86 4.05
CA THR A 138 -10.00 24.22 4.46
C THR A 138 -11.04 23.51 3.61
N THR A 139 -12.22 23.24 4.19
CA THR A 139 -13.41 22.81 3.44
C THR A 139 -14.31 23.97 3.04
N ASP A 140 -14.07 25.15 3.62
CA ASP A 140 -14.82 26.37 3.37
C ASP A 140 -14.05 27.26 2.37
N PRO A 141 -14.61 27.53 1.17
CA PRO A 141 -14.00 28.40 0.19
C PRO A 141 -14.15 29.91 0.48
N ARG A 142 -14.67 30.32 1.65
CA ARG A 142 -14.77 31.72 2.11
C ARG A 142 -15.48 32.66 1.14
N ASP A 143 -16.80 32.52 1.01
CA ASP A 143 -17.71 33.36 0.19
C ASP A 143 -17.25 33.66 -1.26
N LEU A 144 -16.23 32.95 -1.76
CA LEU A 144 -15.71 33.14 -3.10
C LEU A 144 -16.78 32.79 -4.13
N PRO A 145 -17.00 33.65 -5.15
CA PRO A 145 -17.95 33.37 -6.22
C PRO A 145 -17.69 32.00 -6.88
N SER A 146 -18.75 31.24 -7.16
CA SER A 146 -18.63 29.88 -7.71
C SER A 146 -17.83 29.81 -9.01
N TRP A 147 -17.90 30.85 -9.85
CA TRP A 147 -17.15 30.91 -11.10
C TRP A 147 -15.63 31.09 -10.91
N ILE A 148 -15.17 31.49 -9.72
CA ILE A 148 -13.74 31.59 -9.37
C ILE A 148 -13.22 30.27 -8.81
N LEU A 149 -14.09 29.50 -8.14
CA LEU A 149 -13.70 28.21 -7.54
C LEU A 149 -13.14 27.21 -8.56
N GLN A 150 -13.49 27.36 -9.84
CA GLN A 150 -12.91 26.56 -10.91
C GLN A 150 -11.41 26.78 -11.11
N TYR A 151 -10.82 27.85 -10.57
CA TYR A 151 -9.40 28.16 -10.61
C TYR A 151 -8.68 27.89 -9.28
N VAL A 152 -9.39 27.36 -8.29
CA VAL A 152 -8.82 26.97 -7.00
C VAL A 152 -8.47 25.49 -7.06
N PRO A 153 -7.22 25.09 -6.77
CA PRO A 153 -6.88 23.69 -6.62
C PRO A 153 -7.81 23.06 -5.59
N ARG A 154 -8.32 21.87 -5.89
CA ARG A 154 -9.25 21.16 -5.00
C ARG A 154 -8.87 19.70 -4.86
N PHE A 155 -9.24 19.13 -3.72
CA PHE A 155 -9.14 17.70 -3.47
C PHE A 155 -10.48 17.17 -2.98
N ILE A 156 -11.02 16.16 -3.64
CA ILE A 156 -12.29 15.55 -3.25
C ILE A 156 -12.00 14.25 -2.50
N LEU A 157 -12.31 14.23 -1.21
CA LEU A 157 -12.26 13.01 -0.41
C LEU A 157 -13.62 12.31 -0.49
N SER A 158 -13.66 11.17 -1.18
CA SER A 158 -14.83 10.30 -1.22
C SER A 158 -14.72 9.20 -0.17
N THR A 159 -15.74 9.07 0.69
CA THR A 159 -15.77 8.10 1.77
C THR A 159 -17.13 7.39 1.82
N ASN A 160 -17.12 6.08 2.06
CA ASN A 160 -18.34 5.30 2.18
C ASN A 160 -18.78 5.29 3.65
N ILE A 161 -20.01 5.73 3.89
CA ILE A 161 -20.67 5.65 5.20
C ILE A 161 -21.89 4.73 5.02
N GLY A 162 -21.70 3.46 5.35
CA GLY A 162 -22.67 2.41 5.02
C GLY A 162 -22.86 2.29 3.50
N ARG A 163 -24.11 2.40 3.04
CA ARG A 163 -24.45 2.39 1.61
C ARG A 163 -24.34 3.75 0.92
N ARG A 164 -24.07 4.84 1.66
CA ARG A 164 -24.01 6.21 1.12
C ARG A 164 -22.57 6.65 0.88
N LYS A 165 -22.33 7.31 -0.26
CA LYS A 165 -21.07 7.98 -0.58
C LYS A 165 -21.11 9.42 -0.08
N ARG A 166 -20.20 9.79 0.81
CA ARG A 166 -19.98 11.18 1.26
C ARG A 166 -18.74 11.71 0.56
N CYS A 167 -18.90 12.82 -0.16
CA CYS A 167 -17.82 13.55 -0.80
C CYS A 167 -17.60 14.87 -0.06
N GLU A 168 -16.37 15.13 0.34
CA GLU A 168 -15.96 16.42 0.89
C GLU A 168 -14.89 17.04 0.00
N THR A 169 -15.03 18.34 -0.26
CA THR A 169 -14.05 19.08 -1.07
C THR A 169 -13.17 19.90 -0.14
N PHE A 170 -11.87 19.76 -0.32
CA PHE A 170 -10.85 20.50 0.38
C PHE A 170 -10.18 21.47 -0.60
N TYR A 171 -9.70 22.59 -0.06
CA TYR A 171 -8.96 23.64 -0.75
C TYR A 171 -7.72 23.98 0.06
N ARG A 172 -6.71 24.56 -0.61
CA ARG A 172 -5.56 25.16 0.08
C ARG A 172 -5.89 26.59 0.50
N THR A 173 -5.75 26.87 1.79
CA THR A 173 -5.90 28.20 2.38
C THR A 173 -5.04 29.25 1.66
N PRO A 174 -3.74 29.03 1.36
CA PRO A 174 -2.94 30.00 0.62
C PRO A 174 -3.47 30.32 -0.78
N SER A 175 -4.04 29.32 -1.48
CA SER A 175 -4.59 29.51 -2.83
C SER A 175 -5.88 30.33 -2.81
N ILE A 176 -6.70 30.18 -1.77
CA ILE A 176 -7.89 31.01 -1.55
C ILE A 176 -7.49 32.46 -1.24
N ASN A 177 -6.52 32.66 -0.33
CA ASN A 177 -6.08 33.99 0.06
C ASN A 177 -5.48 34.78 -1.11
N GLU A 178 -4.67 34.12 -1.95
CA GLU A 178 -4.14 34.72 -3.19
C GLU A 178 -5.27 35.26 -4.07
N LEU A 179 -6.36 34.49 -4.22
CA LEU A 179 -7.50 34.86 -5.06
C LEU A 179 -8.33 36.00 -4.46
N GLU A 180 -8.57 35.99 -3.16
CA GLU A 180 -9.26 37.08 -2.45
C GLU A 180 -8.51 38.41 -2.62
N GLU A 181 -7.19 38.40 -2.46
CA GLU A 181 -6.35 39.59 -2.61
C GLU A 181 -6.43 40.16 -4.04
N LEU A 182 -6.39 39.29 -5.04
CA LEU A 182 -6.49 39.67 -6.45
C LEU A 182 -7.86 40.24 -6.82
N LEU A 183 -8.94 39.72 -6.22
CA LEU A 183 -10.29 40.27 -6.42
C LEU A 183 -10.43 41.68 -5.86
N CYS A 184 -9.73 41.98 -4.77
CA CYS A 184 -9.70 43.30 -4.15
C CYS A 184 -8.82 44.30 -4.92
N ASN A 185 -7.67 43.86 -5.45
CA ASN A 185 -6.63 44.77 -5.94
C ASN A 185 -6.59 44.98 -7.47
N GLY A 186 -7.42 44.28 -8.25
CA GLY A 186 -7.59 44.52 -9.69
C GLY A 186 -7.09 43.39 -10.59
N ARG A 187 -7.68 43.28 -11.78
CA ARG A 187 -7.80 41.99 -12.50
C ARG A 187 -6.92 41.82 -13.76
N GLY A 188 -6.25 42.86 -14.25
CA GLY A 188 -5.29 42.82 -15.36
C GLY A 188 -5.57 41.78 -16.47
N ASN A 189 -4.51 41.12 -16.96
CA ASN A 189 -4.58 39.89 -17.77
C ASN A 189 -4.48 38.62 -16.89
N TRP A 190 -4.80 38.75 -15.60
CA TRP A 190 -4.59 37.69 -14.62
C TRP A 190 -5.44 36.47 -14.91
N PHE A 191 -6.69 36.64 -15.36
CA PHE A 191 -7.56 35.51 -15.67
C PHE A 191 -6.98 34.62 -16.77
N ASP A 192 -6.43 35.19 -17.84
CA ASP A 192 -5.85 34.42 -18.94
C ASP A 192 -4.63 33.63 -18.47
N LEU A 193 -3.77 34.26 -17.67
CA LEU A 193 -2.58 33.62 -17.09
C LEU A 193 -2.94 32.54 -16.07
N LYS A 194 -3.91 32.81 -15.18
CA LYS A 194 -4.36 31.86 -14.16
C LYS A 194 -5.05 30.68 -14.81
N ASP A 195 -5.93 30.92 -15.78
CA ASP A 195 -6.62 29.87 -16.53
C ASP A 195 -5.63 28.93 -17.22
N ALA A 196 -4.64 29.47 -17.96
CA ALA A 196 -3.60 28.65 -18.58
C ALA A 196 -2.76 27.87 -17.55
N SER A 197 -2.41 28.48 -16.41
CA SER A 197 -1.66 27.81 -15.34
C SER A 197 -2.47 26.71 -14.66
N PHE A 198 -3.77 26.96 -14.44
CA PHE A 198 -4.66 26.04 -13.76
C PHE A 198 -5.00 24.85 -14.65
N ARG A 199 -5.25 25.08 -15.94
CA ARG A 199 -5.41 24.00 -16.93
C ARG A 199 -4.22 23.05 -16.93
N ARG A 200 -2.98 23.58 -16.98
CA ARG A 200 -1.77 22.75 -16.88
C ARG A 200 -1.70 21.96 -15.57
N LEU A 201 -2.05 22.58 -14.44
CA LEU A 201 -2.09 21.90 -13.14
C LEU A 201 -3.13 20.77 -13.12
N THR A 202 -4.34 21.03 -13.61
CA THR A 202 -5.43 20.05 -13.66
C THR A 202 -5.09 18.90 -14.58
N GLU A 203 -4.69 19.17 -15.83
CA GLU A 203 -4.29 18.14 -16.80
C GLU A 203 -3.17 17.26 -16.26
N HIS A 204 -2.15 17.87 -15.64
CA HIS A 204 -1.05 17.12 -15.02
C HIS A 204 -1.52 16.28 -13.82
N SER A 205 -2.38 16.84 -12.97
CA SER A 205 -2.89 16.14 -11.80
C SER A 205 -3.78 14.96 -12.19
N ASP A 206 -4.65 15.14 -13.19
CA ASP A 206 -5.51 14.08 -13.74
C ASP A 206 -4.68 12.96 -14.37
N ALA A 207 -3.60 13.32 -15.09
CA ALA A 207 -2.65 12.35 -15.62
C ALA A 207 -1.95 11.55 -14.50
N CYS A 208 -1.59 12.21 -13.38
CA CYS A 208 -1.00 11.54 -12.23
C CYS A 208 -1.99 10.62 -11.51
N GLU A 209 -3.24 11.06 -11.35
CA GLU A 209 -4.32 10.25 -10.77
C GLU A 209 -4.57 9.00 -11.60
N LYS A 210 -4.67 9.17 -12.93
CA LYS A 210 -4.82 8.06 -13.87
C LYS A 210 -3.64 7.10 -13.77
N TRP A 211 -2.41 7.59 -13.88
CA TRP A 211 -1.21 6.77 -13.74
C TRP A 211 -1.19 5.97 -12.42
N ALA A 212 -1.53 6.62 -11.30
CA ALA A 212 -1.53 5.97 -9.99
C ALA A 212 -2.62 4.89 -9.89
N SER A 213 -3.79 5.14 -10.49
CA SER A 213 -4.88 4.18 -10.59
C SER A 213 -4.50 2.97 -11.44
N ASP A 214 -3.96 3.21 -12.63
CA ASP A 214 -3.56 2.18 -13.58
C ASP A 214 -2.48 1.28 -12.96
N ARG A 215 -1.43 1.87 -12.37
CA ARG A 215 -0.38 1.12 -11.68
C ARG A 215 -0.90 0.32 -10.48
N ALA A 216 -1.87 0.87 -9.73
CA ALA A 216 -2.50 0.15 -8.63
C ALA A 216 -3.33 -1.05 -9.11
N ALA A 217 -4.03 -0.91 -10.24
CA ALA A 217 -4.77 -1.98 -10.88
C ALA A 217 -3.83 -3.07 -11.40
N GLU A 218 -2.78 -2.72 -12.14
CA GLU A 218 -1.76 -3.67 -12.61
C GLU A 218 -1.14 -4.47 -11.47
N HIS A 219 -0.81 -3.80 -10.36
CA HIS A 219 -0.28 -4.47 -9.18
C HIS A 219 -1.32 -5.41 -8.56
N ALA A 220 -2.59 -5.00 -8.47
CA ALA A 220 -3.66 -5.85 -7.96
C ALA A 220 -3.88 -7.09 -8.85
N ASP A 221 -3.86 -6.92 -10.18
CA ASP A 221 -3.98 -8.00 -11.16
C ASP A 221 -2.81 -8.97 -11.08
N LYS A 222 -1.58 -8.47 -10.91
CA LYS A 222 -0.39 -9.30 -10.69
C LYS A 222 -0.51 -10.11 -9.39
N LEU A 223 -0.98 -9.51 -8.31
CA LEU A 223 -1.20 -10.27 -7.06
C LEU A 223 -2.33 -11.30 -7.22
N GLN A 224 -3.36 -10.99 -8.01
CA GLN A 224 -4.46 -11.90 -8.29
C GLN A 224 -4.00 -13.08 -9.14
N SER A 225 -3.23 -12.87 -10.19
CA SER A 225 -2.70 -13.93 -11.05
C SER A 225 -1.78 -14.87 -10.28
N LEU A 226 -0.97 -14.36 -9.35
CA LEU A 226 -0.15 -15.20 -8.46
C LEU A 226 -0.99 -16.08 -7.53
N ARG A 227 -2.11 -15.58 -6.99
CA ARG A 227 -3.02 -16.37 -6.16
C ARG A 227 -3.74 -17.44 -6.97
N ILE A 228 -4.19 -17.08 -8.19
CA ILE A 228 -4.82 -18.02 -9.12
C ILE A 228 -3.84 -19.13 -9.50
N ALA A 229 -2.62 -18.78 -9.93
CA ALA A 229 -1.59 -19.77 -10.28
C ALA A 229 -1.25 -20.71 -9.12
N ARG A 230 -1.21 -20.20 -7.88
CA ARG A 230 -1.06 -21.05 -6.69
C ARG A 230 -2.25 -21.99 -6.52
N ALA A 231 -3.47 -21.50 -6.67
CA ALA A 231 -4.67 -22.32 -6.53
C ALA A 231 -4.74 -23.42 -7.59
N ASP A 232 -4.42 -23.08 -8.84
CA ASP A 232 -4.38 -24.05 -9.94
C ASP A 232 -3.31 -25.12 -9.68
N ASN A 233 -2.14 -24.75 -9.13
CA ASN A 233 -1.12 -25.75 -8.74
C ASN A 233 -1.58 -26.67 -7.58
N VAL A 234 -2.38 -26.16 -6.64
CA VAL A 234 -2.99 -27.01 -5.59
C VAL A 234 -3.96 -28.01 -6.21
N VAL A 235 -4.84 -27.53 -7.11
CA VAL A 235 -5.81 -28.38 -7.82
C VAL A 235 -5.08 -29.47 -8.61
N GLU A 236 -4.05 -29.10 -9.36
CA GLU A 236 -3.21 -30.04 -10.11
C GLU A 236 -2.61 -31.13 -9.19
N ARG A 237 -2.03 -30.76 -8.05
CA ARG A 237 -1.47 -31.74 -7.12
C ARG A 237 -2.54 -32.64 -6.48
N LEU A 238 -3.71 -32.11 -6.14
CA LEU A 238 -4.84 -32.91 -5.64
C LEU A 238 -5.35 -33.88 -6.70
N THR A 239 -5.44 -33.43 -7.97
CA THR A 239 -5.84 -34.30 -9.08
C THR A 239 -4.86 -35.46 -9.25
N ALA A 240 -3.55 -35.22 -9.10
CA ALA A 240 -2.51 -36.24 -9.18
C ALA A 240 -2.58 -37.27 -8.04
N ILE A 241 -3.05 -36.88 -6.84
CA ILE A 241 -3.27 -37.78 -5.70
C ILE A 241 -4.57 -38.60 -5.85
N GLY A 242 -5.41 -38.28 -6.85
CA GLY A 242 -6.62 -39.03 -7.18
C GLY A 242 -7.94 -38.30 -6.85
N TRP A 243 -7.87 -37.04 -6.43
CA TRP A 243 -9.06 -36.24 -6.11
C TRP A 243 -9.72 -35.59 -7.33
N GLY A 244 -9.19 -35.78 -8.54
CA GLY A 244 -9.67 -35.08 -9.75
C GLY A 244 -11.17 -35.26 -10.02
N LYS A 245 -11.69 -36.48 -9.90
CA LYS A 245 -13.13 -36.77 -10.09
C LYS A 245 -14.02 -36.07 -9.06
N GLU A 246 -13.54 -35.93 -7.82
CA GLU A 246 -14.31 -35.24 -6.78
C GLU A 246 -14.30 -33.73 -7.03
N ILE A 247 -13.18 -33.19 -7.52
CA ILE A 247 -13.06 -31.78 -7.92
C ILE A 247 -13.99 -31.45 -9.08
N GLU A 248 -14.01 -32.28 -10.13
CA GLU A 248 -14.92 -32.12 -11.28
C GLU A 248 -16.40 -32.25 -10.89
N ALA A 249 -16.70 -33.06 -9.88
CA ALA A 249 -18.07 -33.25 -9.36
C ALA A 249 -18.51 -32.14 -8.40
N MET A 250 -17.64 -31.19 -8.03
CA MET A 250 -18.01 -30.09 -7.15
C MET A 250 -18.93 -29.10 -7.86
N VAL A 251 -20.01 -28.71 -7.18
CA VAL A 251 -20.90 -27.64 -7.65
C VAL A 251 -20.21 -26.27 -7.58
N ASP A 252 -19.30 -26.08 -6.63
CA ASP A 252 -18.55 -24.82 -6.45
C ASP A 252 -17.05 -25.08 -6.22
N GLU A 253 -16.27 -25.08 -7.31
CA GLU A 253 -14.81 -25.16 -7.28
C GLU A 253 -14.17 -23.97 -6.51
N SER A 254 -14.90 -22.85 -6.35
CA SER A 254 -14.39 -21.67 -5.66
C SER A 254 -14.12 -21.91 -4.18
N VAL A 255 -14.69 -22.96 -3.57
CA VAL A 255 -14.45 -23.32 -2.17
C VAL A 255 -12.96 -23.60 -1.92
N LEU A 256 -12.30 -24.31 -2.85
CA LEU A 256 -10.86 -24.56 -2.79
C LEU A 256 -10.08 -23.26 -2.95
N ARG A 257 -10.46 -22.42 -3.92
CA ARG A 257 -9.80 -21.13 -4.18
C ARG A 257 -9.93 -20.17 -3.00
N ARG A 258 -11.03 -20.22 -2.23
CA ARG A 258 -11.27 -19.39 -1.04
C ARG A 258 -10.55 -19.89 0.21
N HIS A 259 -9.99 -21.09 0.20
CA HIS A 259 -9.32 -21.64 1.36
C HIS A 259 -8.03 -20.86 1.70
N LYS A 260 -7.83 -20.53 2.99
CA LYS A 260 -6.73 -19.66 3.46
C LYS A 260 -5.32 -20.16 3.13
N LEU A 261 -5.12 -21.48 3.00
CA LEU A 261 -3.83 -22.08 2.63
C LEU A 261 -3.57 -22.06 1.12
N VAL A 262 -4.65 -21.89 0.34
CA VAL A 262 -4.65 -21.86 -1.13
C VAL A 262 -4.57 -20.43 -1.62
N TRP A 263 -5.39 -19.51 -1.07
CA TRP A 263 -5.47 -18.10 -1.47
C TRP A 263 -4.30 -17.25 -0.93
N GLN A 264 -3.08 -17.60 -1.32
CA GLN A 264 -1.85 -16.92 -0.92
C GLN A 264 -1.03 -16.52 -2.13
N ILE A 265 -0.28 -15.42 -2.00
CA ILE A 265 0.61 -14.92 -3.07
C ILE A 265 1.87 -15.78 -3.18
N LYS A 266 2.31 -16.41 -2.07
CA LYS A 266 3.57 -17.15 -2.03
C LYS A 266 3.50 -18.36 -2.98
N PRO A 267 4.48 -18.59 -3.87
CA PRO A 267 4.48 -19.77 -4.73
C PRO A 267 4.43 -21.08 -3.95
N LEU A 268 3.78 -22.09 -4.53
CA LEU A 268 3.71 -23.43 -3.95
C LEU A 268 4.93 -24.25 -4.37
N THR A 269 5.85 -24.49 -3.44
CA THR A 269 6.98 -25.39 -3.65
C THR A 269 6.68 -26.77 -3.07
N ASP A 270 7.44 -27.80 -3.47
CA ASP A 270 7.24 -29.17 -2.97
C ASP A 270 7.34 -29.27 -1.45
N ARG A 271 8.28 -28.53 -0.87
CA ARG A 271 8.40 -28.45 0.59
C ARG A 271 7.14 -27.86 1.23
N ILE A 272 6.60 -26.77 0.69
CA ILE A 272 5.38 -26.15 1.24
C ILE A 272 4.19 -27.08 1.02
N TRP A 273 4.11 -27.73 -0.13
CA TRP A 273 3.08 -28.72 -0.44
C TRP A 273 3.03 -29.83 0.61
N SER A 274 4.17 -30.46 0.91
CA SER A 274 4.23 -31.55 1.91
C SER A 274 3.68 -31.15 3.29
N THR A 275 3.74 -29.86 3.62
CA THR A 275 3.18 -29.33 4.89
C THR A 275 1.67 -29.09 4.81
N ILE A 276 1.14 -28.67 3.66
CA ILE A 276 -0.29 -28.33 3.51
C ILE A 276 -1.12 -29.49 2.97
N GLU A 277 -0.49 -30.50 2.36
CA GLU A 277 -1.14 -31.65 1.73
C GLU A 277 -2.12 -32.36 2.67
N PRO A 278 -1.76 -32.72 3.93
CA PRO A 278 -2.70 -33.39 4.83
C PRO A 278 -3.97 -32.56 5.08
N ALA A 279 -3.82 -31.25 5.24
CA ALA A 279 -4.95 -30.34 5.45
C ALA A 279 -5.82 -30.16 4.18
N MET A 280 -5.23 -30.29 2.98
CA MET A 280 -6.01 -30.27 1.74
C MET A 280 -6.78 -31.57 1.55
N ILE A 281 -6.19 -32.71 1.91
CA ILE A 281 -6.87 -34.01 1.88
C ILE A 281 -8.05 -34.02 2.85
N GLU A 282 -7.86 -33.58 4.09
CA GLU A 282 -8.94 -33.47 5.09
C GLU A 282 -10.08 -32.56 4.59
N LEU A 283 -9.74 -31.43 3.96
CA LEU A 283 -10.73 -30.56 3.33
C LEU A 283 -11.51 -31.31 2.24
N MET A 284 -10.83 -32.02 1.34
CA MET A 284 -11.47 -32.78 0.27
C MET A 284 -12.40 -33.89 0.81
N GLU A 285 -11.98 -34.58 1.86
CA GLU A 285 -12.82 -35.59 2.54
C GLU A 285 -14.07 -34.97 3.14
N SER A 286 -13.94 -33.81 3.79
CA SER A 286 -15.09 -33.09 4.37
C SER A 286 -16.10 -32.65 3.30
N LEU A 287 -15.62 -32.17 2.15
CA LEU A 287 -16.47 -31.74 1.03
C LEU A 287 -17.20 -32.94 0.40
N LYS A 288 -16.49 -34.05 0.22
CA LYS A 288 -17.09 -35.30 -0.26
C LYS A 288 -18.17 -35.83 0.70
N ALA A 289 -17.93 -35.77 2.00
CA ALA A 289 -18.90 -36.19 3.01
C ALA A 289 -20.17 -35.33 2.98
N ALA A 290 -20.03 -34.00 2.89
CA ALA A 290 -21.15 -33.08 2.76
C ALA A 290 -21.98 -33.36 1.50
N ARG A 291 -21.34 -33.52 0.34
CA ARG A 291 -22.01 -33.87 -0.92
C ARG A 291 -22.77 -35.20 -0.83
N ASN A 292 -22.20 -36.20 -0.16
CA ASN A 292 -22.87 -37.49 0.02
C ASN A 292 -24.11 -37.38 0.94
N LEU A 293 -24.06 -36.53 1.96
CA LEU A 293 -25.20 -36.24 2.84
C LEU A 293 -26.32 -35.52 2.09
N ASP A 294 -25.99 -34.52 1.27
CA ASP A 294 -26.97 -33.80 0.46
C ASP A 294 -27.68 -34.74 -0.52
N ASN A 295 -26.93 -35.60 -1.21
CA ASN A 295 -27.50 -36.63 -2.10
C ASN A 295 -28.42 -37.63 -1.36
N TYR A 296 -28.12 -37.95 -0.10
CA TYR A 296 -28.96 -38.83 0.72
C TYR A 296 -30.26 -38.13 1.16
N ASN A 297 -30.16 -36.85 1.55
CA ASN A 297 -31.30 -36.04 1.95
C ASN A 297 -32.25 -35.75 0.78
N GLU A 298 -31.72 -35.44 -0.41
CA GLU A 298 -32.51 -35.27 -1.63
C GLU A 298 -33.25 -36.57 -2.02
N ARG A 299 -32.57 -37.72 -1.94
CA ARG A 299 -33.20 -39.03 -2.17
C ARG A 299 -34.26 -39.38 -1.12
N SER A 300 -34.10 -38.91 0.11
CA SER A 300 -35.07 -39.12 1.18
C SER A 300 -36.28 -38.20 1.05
N SER A 301 -36.12 -36.97 0.55
CA SER A 301 -37.25 -36.04 0.31
C SER A 301 -38.13 -36.43 -0.88
N VAL A 302 -37.59 -37.12 -1.88
CA VAL A 302 -38.36 -37.62 -3.05
C VAL A 302 -39.20 -38.86 -2.70
N CYS A 303 -38.95 -39.50 -1.56
CA CYS A 303 -39.61 -40.74 -1.15
C CYS A 303 -40.74 -40.57 -0.11
N LEU A 304 -41.19 -39.34 0.19
CA LEU A 304 -42.42 -39.14 0.97
C LEU A 304 -43.63 -39.28 0.04
N PRO A 305 -44.48 -40.31 0.16
CA PRO A 305 -45.75 -40.35 -0.56
C PRO A 305 -46.66 -39.26 0.03
N ASP A 306 -47.38 -38.55 -0.83
CA ASP A 306 -48.56 -37.76 -0.46
C ASP A 306 -49.51 -38.65 0.34
N SER A 307 -49.45 -38.57 1.68
CA SER A 307 -50.53 -39.00 2.53
C SER A 307 -51.61 -37.92 2.45
N HIS A 308 -52.44 -38.00 1.40
CA HIS A 308 -53.81 -37.52 1.45
C HIS A 308 -54.50 -38.26 2.61
N ASP A 309 -54.57 -37.61 3.76
CA ASP A 309 -55.43 -38.02 4.85
C ASP A 309 -56.71 -37.18 4.77
N ASP A 310 -57.74 -37.80 4.18
CA ASP A 310 -59.13 -37.35 4.22
C ASP A 310 -59.61 -37.43 5.67
N THR A 311 -59.67 -36.30 6.37
CA THR A 311 -60.58 -36.14 7.52
C THR A 311 -61.22 -34.76 7.50
N SER A 312 -62.36 -34.71 6.83
CA SER A 312 -63.42 -33.75 7.10
C SER A 312 -64.02 -34.01 8.49
N VAL A 313 -63.72 -33.18 9.49
CA VAL A 313 -64.69 -32.84 10.54
C VAL A 313 -64.52 -31.36 10.89
N SER A 314 -65.64 -30.69 10.71
CA SER A 314 -66.01 -29.31 10.97
C SER A 314 -65.89 -28.86 12.43
N GLU A 315 -65.51 -27.59 12.57
CA GLU A 315 -66.08 -26.57 13.45
C GLU A 315 -66.10 -26.81 14.98
N ASP A 316 -65.37 -25.91 15.66
CA ASP A 316 -65.92 -24.90 16.58
C ASP A 316 -65.50 -24.91 18.06
N VAL A 317 -65.04 -23.71 18.45
CA VAL A 317 -65.28 -23.00 19.71
C VAL A 317 -64.33 -23.29 20.91
N LEU A 318 -63.40 -22.35 21.06
CA LEU A 318 -62.80 -21.84 22.32
C LEU A 318 -63.90 -21.52 23.37
N PRO A 319 -63.64 -21.64 24.69
CA PRO A 319 -63.06 -20.48 25.37
C PRO A 319 -62.10 -20.76 26.54
N GLU A 320 -61.26 -19.74 26.75
CA GLU A 320 -60.65 -19.25 27.98
C GLU A 320 -61.03 -19.94 29.30
N ALA A 321 -60.02 -20.22 30.13
CA ALA A 321 -60.01 -19.74 31.52
C ALA A 321 -58.70 -20.07 32.27
N VAL A 322 -58.08 -18.99 32.73
CA VAL A 322 -57.59 -18.78 34.11
C VAL A 322 -56.27 -19.43 34.53
N LEU A 323 -55.29 -18.52 34.59
CA LEU A 323 -54.10 -18.53 35.43
C LEU A 323 -54.40 -18.83 36.91
N SER A 324 -53.54 -19.64 37.51
CA SER A 324 -52.99 -19.41 38.85
C SER A 324 -51.54 -19.86 38.85
#